data_AF-A0A378BEV4-F1
#
_entry.id   AF-A0A378BEV4-F1
#
_cell.length_a   1.000
_cell.length_b   1.000
_cell.length_c   1.000
_cell.angle_alpha   90.00
_cell.angle_beta   90.00
_cell.angle_gamma   90.00
#
_symmetry.space_group_name_H-M   'P 1'
#
loop_
_entity.id
_entity.type
_entity.pdbx_description
1 polymer ?
#
loop_
_entity_poly.entity_id
_entity_poly.type
_entity_poly.pdbx_seq_one_letter_code
_entity_poly.pdbx_strand_id
1 'polypeptide(L)'
;MLKEGRKLVLVPREMPLSTIHLENMLALSRMGVAMVPPMPAYYNHPETVDDITNHIVTRVLDQFGLDYHKARRWNGLRTAEQFAQEIE
;
A
#
# COMPACT_ATOMS: atom_id res chain seq x y z
N MET A 1 8.47 -11.90 16.85
CA MET A 1 8.11 -10.83 15.90
C MET A 1 8.84 -9.56 16.30
N LEU A 2 8.34 -8.73 17.24
CA LEU A 2 9.07 -7.54 17.72
C LEU A 2 10.33 -7.89 18.54
N LYS A 3 10.18 -8.72 19.59
CA LYS A 3 11.31 -9.14 20.44
C LYS A 3 12.41 -9.94 19.71
N GLU A 4 12.06 -10.50 18.56
CA GLU A 4 12.96 -11.33 17.73
C GLU A 4 13.57 -10.53 16.57
N GLY A 5 13.30 -9.22 16.48
CA GLY A 5 13.74 -8.37 15.38
C GLY A 5 13.22 -8.79 14.00
N ARG A 6 12.13 -9.58 13.93
CA ARG A 6 11.54 -10.02 12.66
C ARG A 6 10.61 -8.95 12.12
N LYS A 7 10.58 -8.81 10.79
CA LYS A 7 9.70 -7.86 10.10
C LYS A 7 8.24 -8.12 10.44
N LEU A 8 7.54 -7.07 10.87
CA LEU A 8 6.11 -7.07 11.14
C LEU A 8 5.45 -6.00 10.26
N VAL A 9 4.38 -6.39 9.57
CA VAL A 9 3.57 -5.52 8.73
C VAL A 9 2.14 -5.61 9.26
N LEU A 10 1.50 -4.47 9.54
CA LEU A 10 0.11 -4.39 9.97
C LEU A 10 -0.71 -3.63 8.94
N VAL A 11 -1.90 -4.16 8.62
CA VAL A 11 -2.82 -3.63 7.62
C VAL A 11 -4.13 -3.23 8.32
N PRO A 12 -4.14 -2.14 9.11
CA PRO A 12 -5.33 -1.74 9.87
C PRO A 12 -6.39 -1.15 8.95
N ARG A 13 -7.64 -1.62 9.06
CA ARG A 13 -8.80 -1.09 8.33
C ARG A 13 -9.82 -0.53 9.31
N GLU A 14 -9.86 0.79 9.43
CA GLU A 14 -10.86 1.51 10.22
C GLU A 14 -11.05 2.93 9.65
N MET A 15 -12.23 3.50 9.79
CA MET A 15 -12.54 4.88 9.41
C MET A 15 -13.79 5.38 10.16
N PRO A 16 -13.71 6.52 10.90
CA PRO A 16 -12.54 7.36 11.14
C PRO A 16 -11.56 6.74 12.16
N LEU A 17 -10.32 7.21 12.14
CA LEU A 17 -9.35 6.83 13.17
C LEU A 17 -9.57 7.66 14.44
N SER A 18 -9.73 7.00 15.57
CA SER A 18 -9.69 7.64 16.88
C SER A 18 -8.26 8.01 17.26
N THR A 19 -8.08 8.91 18.23
CA THR A 19 -6.77 9.23 18.79
C THR A 19 -6.06 7.97 19.32
N ILE A 20 -6.81 7.04 19.92
CA ILE A 20 -6.27 5.75 20.42
C ILE A 20 -5.69 4.92 19.27
N HIS A 21 -6.36 4.86 18.11
CA HIS A 21 -5.82 4.16 16.94
C HIS A 21 -4.49 4.79 16.51
N LEU A 22 -4.45 6.13 16.40
CA LEU A 22 -3.27 6.86 15.96
C LEU A 22 -2.08 6.69 16.92
N GLU A 23 -2.30 6.78 18.23
CA GLU A 23 -1.27 6.59 19.26
C GLU A 23 -0.68 5.18 19.21
N ASN A 24 -1.54 4.15 19.11
CA ASN A 24 -1.10 2.76 19.00
C ASN A 24 -0.31 2.50 17.72
N MET A 25 -0.79 2.99 16.58
CA MET A 25 -0.08 2.86 15.30
C MET A 25 1.26 3.61 15.31
N LEU A 26 1.32 4.80 15.92
CA LEU A 26 2.55 5.57 16.07
C LEU A 26 3.57 4.83 16.95
N ALA A 27 3.13 4.29 18.08
CA ALA A 27 3.99 3.51 18.97
C ALA A 27 4.62 2.31 18.25
N LEU A 28 3.84 1.57 17.48
CA LEU A 28 4.31 0.43 16.69
C LEU A 28 5.23 0.87 15.53
N SER A 29 4.89 1.96 14.84
CA SER A 29 5.73 2.50 13.78
C SER A 29 7.12 2.91 14.31
N ARG A 30 7.20 3.53 15.49
CA ARG A 30 8.47 3.85 16.16
C ARG A 30 9.31 2.62 16.51
N MET A 31 8.69 1.45 16.67
CA MET A 31 9.36 0.16 16.90
C MET A 31 9.76 -0.55 15.59
N GLY A 32 9.58 0.09 14.43
CA GLY A 32 9.93 -0.48 13.12
C GLY A 32 8.85 -1.37 12.50
N VAL A 33 7.62 -1.34 13.02
CA VAL A 33 6.47 -2.00 12.37
C VAL A 33 6.04 -1.20 11.15
N ALA A 34 5.88 -1.89 10.01
CA ALA A 34 5.34 -1.27 8.81
C ALA A 34 3.81 -1.15 8.92
N MET A 35 3.32 0.08 8.99
CA MET A 35 1.88 0.37 8.97
C MET A 35 1.44 0.56 7.52
N VAL A 36 0.67 -0.39 6.98
CA VAL A 36 0.20 -0.42 5.59
C VAL A 36 -1.33 -0.45 5.58
N PRO A 37 -2.03 0.62 6.00
CA PRO A 37 -3.48 0.65 5.93
C PRO A 37 -3.94 0.45 4.47
N PRO A 38 -5.04 -0.29 4.22
CA PRO A 38 -5.54 -0.58 2.89
C PRO A 38 -6.22 0.66 2.31
N MET A 39 -5.41 1.60 1.83
CA MET A 39 -5.84 2.85 1.18
C MET A 39 -5.74 2.66 -0.33
N PRO A 40 -6.87 2.53 -1.06
CA PRO A 40 -6.88 2.37 -2.51
C PRO A 40 -6.15 3.51 -3.22
N ALA A 41 -5.37 3.16 -4.23
CA ALA A 41 -4.83 4.11 -5.19
C ALA A 41 -5.58 3.95 -6.53
N TYR A 42 -5.76 5.07 -7.23
CA TYR A 42 -6.51 5.11 -8.50
C TYR A 42 -5.65 5.56 -9.69
N TYR A 43 -4.37 5.89 -9.48
CA TYR A 43 -3.46 6.26 -10.56
C TYR A 43 -3.23 5.12 -11.58
N ASN A 44 -3.56 3.89 -11.20
CA ASN A 44 -3.44 2.69 -12.03
C ASN A 44 -4.75 2.34 -12.75
N HIS A 45 -5.75 3.24 -12.71
CA HIS A 45 -7.07 3.09 -13.33
C HIS A 45 -7.65 1.67 -13.12
N PRO A 46 -7.95 1.28 -11.86
CA PRO A 46 -8.48 -0.05 -11.58
C PRO A 46 -9.86 -0.21 -12.22
N GLU A 47 -10.09 -1.32 -12.92
CA GLU A 47 -11.35 -1.62 -13.59
C GLU A 47 -12.26 -2.50 -12.72
N THR A 48 -11.64 -3.24 -11.80
CA THR A 48 -12.31 -4.22 -10.94
C THR A 48 -11.98 -4.00 -9.47
N VAL A 49 -12.83 -4.53 -8.58
CA VAL A 49 -12.54 -4.58 -7.14
C VAL A 49 -11.29 -5.40 -6.85
N ASP A 50 -11.02 -6.42 -7.67
CA ASP A 50 -9.81 -7.23 -7.60
C ASP A 50 -8.57 -6.39 -7.90
N ASP A 51 -8.61 -5.43 -8.82
CA ASP A 51 -7.47 -4.53 -9.10
C ASP A 51 -7.11 -3.67 -7.89
N ILE A 52 -8.13 -3.17 -7.17
CA ILE A 52 -7.95 -2.40 -5.93
C ILE A 52 -7.31 -3.29 -4.86
N THR A 53 -7.81 -4.51 -4.71
CA THR A 53 -7.32 -5.49 -3.74
C THR A 53 -5.88 -5.89 -4.05
N ASN A 54 -5.59 -6.19 -5.32
CA ASN A 54 -4.27 -6.53 -5.81
C ASN A 54 -3.27 -5.39 -5.64
N HIS A 55 -3.71 -4.14 -5.76
CA HIS A 55 -2.87 -2.98 -5.44
C HIS A 55 -2.43 -3.01 -3.97
N ILE A 56 -3.35 -3.20 -3.03
CA ILE A 56 -3.04 -3.28 -1.60
C ILE A 56 -2.13 -4.48 -1.30
N VAL A 57 -2.45 -5.65 -1.85
CA VAL A 57 -1.63 -6.87 -1.71
C VAL A 57 -0.21 -6.62 -2.19
N THR A 58 -0.03 -5.94 -3.33
CA THR A 58 1.29 -5.54 -3.83
C THR A 58 2.04 -4.71 -2.79
N ARG A 59 1.40 -3.70 -2.18
CA ARG A 59 2.05 -2.83 -1.17
C ARG A 59 2.46 -3.59 0.09
N VAL A 60 1.72 -4.64 0.45
CA VAL A 60 2.07 -5.54 1.56
C VAL A 60 3.26 -6.43 1.17
N LEU A 61 3.22 -7.05 -0.01
CA LEU A 61 4.29 -7.91 -0.52
C LEU A 61 5.61 -7.14 -0.73
N ASP A 62 5.54 -5.88 -1.16
CA ASP A 62 6.67 -4.96 -1.25
C ASP A 62 7.43 -4.83 0.08
N GLN A 63 6.71 -4.87 1.21
CA GLN A 63 7.37 -4.82 2.51
C GLN A 63 8.23 -6.07 2.73
N PHE A 64 7.89 -7.22 2.17
CA PHE A 64 8.71 -8.43 2.32
C PHE A 64 9.75 -8.60 1.20
N GLY A 65 9.84 -7.66 0.25
CA GLY A 65 10.69 -7.80 -0.93
C GLY A 65 10.20 -8.93 -1.86
N LEU A 66 8.90 -9.20 -1.86
CA LEU A 66 8.28 -10.24 -2.68
C LEU A 66 7.65 -9.59 -3.91
N ASP A 67 8.11 -10.00 -5.09
CA ASP A 67 7.56 -9.52 -6.34
C ASP A 67 6.17 -10.13 -6.62
N TYR A 68 5.27 -9.27 -7.09
CA TYR A 68 3.92 -9.65 -7.49
C TYR A 68 3.68 -9.31 -8.95
N HIS A 69 3.58 -10.34 -9.80
CA HIS A 69 3.52 -10.20 -11.25
C HIS A 69 2.27 -9.44 -11.77
N LYS A 70 1.18 -9.37 -11.00
CA LYS A 70 -0.02 -8.59 -11.37
C LYS A 70 0.02 -7.14 -10.88
N ALA A 71 1.14 -6.70 -10.30
CA ALA A 71 1.29 -5.35 -9.80
C ALA A 71 1.34 -4.33 -10.95
N ARG A 72 0.32 -3.47 -11.05
CA ARG A 72 0.39 -2.25 -11.86
C ARG A 72 1.14 -1.17 -11.06
N ARG A 73 2.47 -1.15 -11.19
CA ARG A 73 3.35 -0.16 -10.52
C ARG A 73 3.35 1.17 -11.26
N TRP A 74 3.57 2.25 -10.52
CA TRP A 74 3.79 3.57 -11.10
C TRP A 74 5.15 3.62 -11.84
N ASN A 75 5.12 3.96 -13.13
CA ASN A 75 6.31 4.02 -14.00
C ASN A 75 6.90 5.43 -14.17
N GLY A 76 6.41 6.41 -13.41
CA GLY A 76 6.87 7.80 -13.51
C GLY A 76 6.05 8.66 -14.47
N LEU A 77 6.31 9.96 -14.43
CA LEU A 77 5.53 10.98 -15.16
C LEU A 77 5.62 10.84 -16.69
N ARG A 78 6.76 10.37 -17.23
CA ARG A 78 6.94 10.19 -18.67
C ARG A 78 5.94 9.22 -19.29
N THR A 79 5.58 8.16 -18.57
CA THR A 79 4.57 7.20 -19.03
C THR A 79 3.17 7.80 -18.89
N ALA A 80 2.92 8.62 -17.88
CA ALA A 80 1.62 9.29 -17.71
C ALA A 80 1.33 10.31 -18.81
N GLU A 81 2.35 11.03 -19.29
CA GLU A 81 2.24 11.96 -20.43
C GLU A 81 1.85 11.24 -21.74
N GLN A 82 2.38 10.03 -21.97
CA GLN A 82 2.05 9.21 -23.15
C GLN A 82 0.60 8.74 -23.12
N PHE A 83 0.11 8.28 -21.96
CA PHE A 83 -1.31 7.90 -21.81
C PHE A 83 -2.27 9.07 -22.01
N ALA A 84 -1.90 10.27 -21.56
CA ALA A 84 -2.74 11.46 -21.76
C ALA A 84 -2.87 11.84 -23.24
N GLN A 85 -1.81 11.65 -24.04
CA GLN A 85 -1.79 11.93 -25.48
C GLN A 85 -2.56 10.89 -26.31
N GLU A 86 -2.73 9.65 -25.82
CA GLU A 86 -3.50 8.60 -26.52
C GLU A 86 -5.03 8.74 -26.34
N ILE A 87 -5.47 9.55 -25.38
CA ILE A 87 -6.89 9.77 -25.07
C ILE A 87 -7.45 11.02 -25.77
N GLU A 88 -6.60 11.89 -26.31
CA GLU A 88 -6.96 13.01 -27.21
C GLU A 88 -7.06 12.58 -28.67
#